data_AF-A0A4R2M611-F1
#
_entry.id   AF-A0A4R2M611-F1
#
_cell.length_a   1.000
_cell.length_b   1.000
_cell.length_c   1.000
_cell.angle_alpha   90.00
_cell.angle_beta   90.00
_cell.angle_gamma   90.00
#
_symmetry.space_group_name_H-M   'P 1'
#
loop_
_entity.id
_entity.type
_entity.pdbx_description
1 polymer ?
#
loop_
_entity_poly.entity_id
_entity_poly.type
_entity_poly.pdbx_seq_one_letter_code
_entity_poly.pdbx_strand_id
1 'polypeptide(L)'
;MATVTRPAPERRRTVCLPATVLAVVCAVVLQVAVAAAPASPLPAPVAGLVQSGHLDEARRWLDGELRVHPQDARAHYAEAQVLAQQGLFGPARDELAAARRLAPGLPFAPADSVRALDQELQRLDSGRAPAPAGGADPGLVWSLLLAVAGGGLFAWALMRLARQTSVSTGVSKR
;
A
#
# COMPACT_ATOMS: atom_id res chain seq x y z
N MET A 1 32.97 18.23 89.17
CA MET A 1 32.60 16.83 88.89
C MET A 1 31.21 16.86 88.29
N ALA A 2 31.09 16.57 86.98
CA ALA A 2 30.32 15.43 86.46
C ALA A 2 28.87 15.43 86.99
N THR A 3 27.80 15.45 86.21
CA THR A 3 27.50 14.64 85.03
C THR A 3 26.09 15.14 84.61
N VAL A 4 25.89 15.48 83.34
CA VAL A 4 25.20 14.62 82.36
C VAL A 4 23.67 14.52 82.61
N THR A 5 22.86 15.25 81.84
CA THR A 5 22.19 14.81 80.59
C THR A 5 20.87 14.07 80.81
N ARG A 6 19.74 14.74 80.59
CA ARG A 6 18.77 14.45 79.50
C ARG A 6 17.46 15.24 79.67
N PRO A 7 17.08 16.10 78.72
CA PRO A 7 15.68 16.36 78.42
C PRO A 7 15.09 15.24 77.53
N ALA A 8 13.78 15.07 77.65
CA ALA A 8 12.95 14.06 76.99
C ALA A 8 13.07 14.09 75.44
N PRO A 9 13.02 12.93 74.74
CA PRO A 9 12.86 12.93 73.30
C PRO A 9 11.41 13.21 72.91
N GLU A 10 11.25 14.30 72.16
CA GLU A 10 10.07 14.73 71.44
C GLU A 10 9.45 13.62 70.58
N ARG A 11 8.12 13.63 70.61
CA ARG A 11 7.20 12.87 69.77
C ARG A 11 7.37 13.29 68.31
N ARG A 12 8.36 12.72 67.60
CA ARG A 12 8.52 12.88 66.16
C ARG A 12 7.30 12.28 65.45
N ARG A 13 6.42 13.17 65.00
CA ARG A 13 5.29 12.86 64.12
C ARG A 13 5.86 12.51 62.76
N THR A 14 6.18 11.24 62.55
CA THR A 14 6.49 10.71 61.23
C THR A 14 5.21 10.78 60.40
N VAL A 15 5.12 11.82 59.56
CA VAL A 15 4.06 11.93 58.56
C VAL A 15 4.32 10.81 57.56
N CYS A 16 3.62 9.69 57.74
CA CYS A 16 3.43 8.68 56.71
C CYS A 16 2.67 9.34 55.56
N LEU A 17 3.39 9.91 54.59
CA LEU A 17 2.88 10.16 53.25
C LEU A 17 2.52 8.78 52.68
N PRO A 18 1.23 8.44 52.57
CA PRO A 18 0.85 7.06 52.39
C PRO A 18 1.10 6.66 50.93
N ALA A 19 1.65 5.47 50.75
CA ALA A 19 1.93 4.82 49.47
C ALA A 19 0.74 4.78 48.48
N THR A 20 -0.44 5.20 48.92
CA THR A 20 -1.66 5.39 48.12
C THR A 20 -1.52 6.44 47.03
N VAL A 21 -0.76 7.53 47.22
CA VAL A 21 -0.63 8.56 46.15
C VAL A 21 0.14 8.01 44.95
N LEU A 22 1.15 7.17 45.19
CA LEU A 22 1.93 6.52 44.13
C LEU A 22 1.11 5.46 43.38
N ALA A 23 0.26 4.71 44.10
CA ALA A 23 -0.60 3.69 43.50
C ALA A 23 -1.69 4.29 42.59
N VAL A 24 -2.25 5.46 42.94
CA VAL A 24 -3.28 6.13 42.12
C VAL A 24 -2.70 6.72 40.83
N VAL A 25 -1.43 7.15 40.82
CA VAL A 25 -0.76 7.60 39.59
C VAL A 25 -0.55 6.43 38.62
N CYS A 26 -0.23 5.23 39.11
CA CYS A 26 -0.19 4.01 38.28
C CYS A 26 -1.54 3.61 37.69
N ALA A 27 -2.66 3.95 38.35
CA ALA A 27 -4.00 3.67 37.84
C ALA A 27 -4.42 4.57 36.66
N VAL A 28 -3.76 5.71 36.44
CA VAL A 28 -4.11 6.68 35.38
C VAL A 28 -3.29 6.47 34.10
N VAL A 29 -2.03 6.02 34.21
CA VAL A 29 -1.14 5.81 33.05
C VAL A 29 -1.51 4.56 32.23
N LEU A 30 -2.22 3.59 32.81
CA LEU A 30 -2.67 2.38 32.10
C LEU A 30 -3.94 2.56 31.24
N GLN A 31 -4.50 3.77 31.16
CA GLN A 31 -5.57 4.14 30.22
C GLN A 31 -5.03 4.37 28.79
N VAL A 32 -3.98 3.65 28.40
CA VAL A 32 -3.50 3.64 27.01
C VAL A 32 -4.60 2.98 26.20
N ALA A 33 -5.40 3.83 25.56
CA ALA A 33 -6.38 3.48 24.58
C ALA A 33 -5.77 2.46 23.62
N VAL A 34 -6.23 1.22 23.70
CA VAL A 34 -6.14 0.34 22.54
C VAL A 34 -7.06 1.00 21.51
N ALA A 35 -6.48 1.85 20.68
CA ALA A 35 -7.12 2.25 19.46
C ALA A 35 -7.31 0.94 18.70
N ALA A 36 -8.53 0.41 18.74
CA ALA A 36 -8.94 -0.63 17.82
C ALA A 36 -8.60 -0.07 16.44
N ALA A 37 -7.54 -0.57 15.81
CA ALA A 37 -7.20 -0.19 14.47
C ALA A 37 -8.48 -0.40 13.66
N PRO A 38 -9.06 0.65 13.05
CA PRO A 38 -10.28 0.49 12.28
C PRO A 38 -10.03 -0.65 11.29
N ALA A 39 -10.95 -1.62 11.25
CA ALA A 39 -10.86 -2.77 10.37
C ALA A 39 -10.29 -2.30 9.03
N SER A 40 -9.09 -2.77 8.70
CA SER A 40 -8.35 -2.21 7.59
C SER A 40 -9.25 -2.32 6.35
N PRO A 41 -9.45 -1.23 5.59
CA PRO A 41 -10.30 -1.28 4.40
C PRO A 41 -9.66 -2.10 3.28
N LEU A 42 -8.46 -2.62 3.51
CA LEU A 42 -7.73 -3.55 2.67
C LEU A 42 -8.13 -5.00 3.01
N PRO A 43 -8.18 -5.90 2.01
CA PRO A 43 -8.24 -7.34 2.27
C PRO A 43 -7.12 -7.75 3.24
N ALA A 44 -7.42 -8.64 4.19
CA ALA A 44 -6.48 -9.03 5.24
C ALA A 44 -5.07 -9.45 4.73
N PRO A 45 -4.95 -10.20 3.61
CA PRO A 45 -3.64 -10.53 3.05
C PRO A 45 -2.86 -9.28 2.59
N VAL A 46 -3.54 -8.33 1.94
CA VAL A 46 -2.94 -7.10 1.41
C VAL A 46 -2.54 -6.17 2.54
N ALA A 47 -3.36 -6.05 3.60
CA ALA A 47 -3.07 -5.20 4.75
C ALA A 47 -1.73 -5.57 5.43
N GLY A 48 -1.47 -6.87 5.61
CA GLY A 48 -0.21 -7.35 6.19
C GLY A 48 0.99 -7.05 5.29
N LEU A 49 0.85 -7.22 3.97
CA LEU A 49 1.90 -6.94 3.00
C LEU A 49 2.23 -5.44 2.93
N VAL A 50 1.21 -4.59 2.95
CA VAL A 50 1.39 -3.12 2.98
C VAL A 50 2.08 -2.66 4.26
N GLN A 51 1.64 -3.16 5.43
CA GLN A 51 2.29 -2.82 6.71
C GLN A 51 3.75 -3.29 6.77
N SER A 52 4.05 -4.41 6.11
CA SER A 52 5.42 -4.93 6.03
C SER A 52 6.27 -4.26 4.94
N GLY A 53 5.72 -3.29 4.20
CA GLY A 53 6.41 -2.62 3.09
C GLY A 53 6.54 -3.46 1.80
N HIS A 54 5.94 -4.64 1.75
CA HIS A 54 5.98 -5.55 0.60
C HIS A 54 4.92 -5.17 -0.43
N LEU A 55 5.00 -3.94 -0.95
CA LEU A 55 3.98 -3.38 -1.86
C LEU A 55 3.88 -4.16 -3.18
N ASP A 56 4.98 -4.71 -3.69
CA ASP A 56 4.96 -5.55 -4.90
C ASP A 56 4.24 -6.88 -4.70
N GLU A 57 4.34 -7.48 -3.51
CA GLU A 57 3.59 -8.69 -3.17
C GLU A 57 2.11 -8.39 -2.99
N ALA A 58 1.79 -7.27 -2.32
CA ALA A 58 0.42 -6.79 -2.16
C ALA A 58 -0.26 -6.65 -3.53
N ARG A 59 0.45 -6.05 -4.49
CA ARG A 59 -0.03 -5.87 -5.86
C ARG A 59 -0.16 -7.19 -6.62
N ARG A 60 0.81 -8.12 -6.52
CA ARG A 60 0.68 -9.46 -7.14
C ARG A 60 -0.53 -10.24 -6.63
N TRP A 61 -0.84 -10.10 -5.34
CA TRP A 61 -2.03 -10.70 -4.75
C TRP A 61 -3.31 -10.06 -5.31
N LEU A 62 -3.36 -8.73 -5.37
CA LEU A 62 -4.47 -7.98 -5.96
C LEU A 62 -4.67 -8.29 -7.45
N ASP A 63 -3.60 -8.43 -8.23
CA ASP A 63 -3.66 -8.88 -9.63
C ASP A 63 -4.25 -10.29 -9.75
N GLY A 64 -3.98 -11.16 -8.77
CA GLY A 64 -4.62 -12.46 -8.66
C GLY A 64 -6.13 -12.33 -8.44
N GLU A 65 -6.51 -11.50 -7.47
CA GLU A 65 -7.91 -11.25 -7.11
C GLU A 65 -8.69 -10.64 -8.28
N LEU A 66 -8.17 -9.60 -8.93
CA LEU A 66 -8.80 -8.92 -10.06
C LEU A 66 -8.92 -9.81 -11.30
N ARG A 67 -8.08 -10.83 -11.45
CA ARG A 67 -8.25 -11.84 -12.52
C ARG A 67 -9.46 -12.74 -12.28
N VAL A 68 -9.75 -13.04 -11.02
CA VAL A 68 -10.91 -13.86 -10.64
C VAL A 68 -12.18 -12.99 -10.57
N HIS A 69 -12.05 -11.79 -10.03
CA HIS A 69 -13.12 -10.83 -9.79
C HIS A 69 -12.76 -9.44 -10.37
N PRO A 70 -12.88 -9.27 -11.69
CA PRO A 70 -12.47 -8.03 -12.38
C PRO A 70 -13.38 -6.82 -12.11
N GLN A 71 -14.44 -7.00 -11.33
CA GLN A 71 -15.40 -5.95 -10.97
C GLN A 71 -15.51 -5.79 -9.45
N ASP A 72 -14.56 -6.33 -8.68
CA ASP A 72 -14.56 -6.13 -7.23
C ASP A 72 -14.07 -4.72 -6.87
N ALA A 73 -15.01 -3.88 -6.46
CA ALA A 73 -14.71 -2.53 -6.00
C ALA A 73 -13.71 -2.49 -4.83
N ARG A 74 -13.67 -3.53 -3.96
CA ARG A 74 -12.73 -3.60 -2.83
C ARG A 74 -11.31 -3.77 -3.32
N ALA A 75 -11.09 -4.66 -4.30
CA ALA A 75 -9.80 -4.87 -4.91
C ALA A 75 -9.28 -3.61 -5.60
N HIS A 76 -10.11 -2.92 -6.39
CA HIS A 76 -9.75 -1.64 -7.01
C HIS A 76 -9.39 -0.56 -5.97
N TYR A 77 -10.15 -0.46 -4.87
CA TYR A 77 -9.83 0.49 -3.79
C TYR A 77 -8.52 0.11 -3.04
N ALA A 78 -8.26 -1.17 -2.86
CA ALA A 78 -7.02 -1.67 -2.28
C ALA A 78 -5.82 -1.37 -3.18
N GLU A 79 -5.96 -1.56 -4.49
CA GLU A 79 -4.93 -1.25 -5.46
C GLU A 79 -4.63 0.25 -5.48
N ALA A 80 -5.65 1.11 -5.43
CA ALA A 80 -5.46 2.55 -5.31
C ALA A 80 -4.61 2.95 -4.09
N GLN A 81 -4.84 2.32 -2.93
CA GLN A 81 -4.04 2.56 -1.72
C GLN A 81 -2.60 2.06 -1.87
N VAL A 82 -2.40 0.87 -2.44
CA VAL A 82 -1.07 0.31 -2.67
C VAL A 82 -0.28 1.19 -3.65
N LEU A 83 -0.92 1.62 -4.74
CA LEU A 83 -0.32 2.51 -5.74
C LEU A 83 0.03 3.88 -5.16
N ALA A 84 -0.83 4.44 -4.29
CA ALA A 84 -0.53 5.68 -3.58
C ALA A 84 0.71 5.54 -2.70
N GLN A 85 0.84 4.44 -1.96
CA GLN A 85 2.03 4.14 -1.15
C GLN A 85 3.30 3.93 -2.01
N GLN A 86 3.15 3.45 -3.24
CA GLN A 86 4.25 3.35 -4.22
C GLN A 86 4.62 4.70 -4.86
N GLY A 87 3.88 5.77 -4.59
CA GLY A 87 4.06 7.08 -5.23
C GLY A 87 3.47 7.16 -6.65
N LEU A 88 2.71 6.16 -7.07
CA LEU A 88 2.06 6.09 -8.38
C LEU A 88 0.68 6.74 -8.34
N PHE A 89 0.65 8.07 -8.15
CA PHE A 89 -0.60 8.80 -7.90
C PHE A 89 -1.55 8.86 -9.10
N GLY A 90 -1.04 8.86 -10.34
CA GLY A 90 -1.88 8.82 -11.54
C GLY A 90 -2.72 7.54 -11.59
N PRO A 91 -2.07 6.36 -11.67
CA PRO A 91 -2.77 5.07 -11.61
C PRO A 91 -3.65 4.89 -10.37
N ALA A 92 -3.20 5.38 -9.19
CA ALA A 92 -4.00 5.30 -7.97
C ALA A 92 -5.35 6.04 -8.09
N ARG A 93 -5.39 7.17 -8.81
CA ARG A 93 -6.63 7.90 -9.07
C ARG A 93 -7.55 7.15 -10.01
N ASP A 94 -6.99 6.54 -11.05
CA ASP A 94 -7.76 5.75 -12.01
C ASP A 94 -8.43 4.56 -11.30
N GLU A 95 -7.70 3.86 -10.43
CA GLU A 95 -8.23 2.75 -9.63
C GLU A 95 -9.26 3.21 -8.60
N LEU A 96 -9.05 4.35 -7.93
CA LEU A 96 -10.04 4.91 -7.01
C LEU A 96 -11.33 5.31 -7.76
N ALA A 97 -11.20 5.84 -8.99
CA ALA A 97 -12.34 6.15 -9.83
C ALA A 97 -13.09 4.89 -10.29
N ALA A 98 -12.36 3.82 -10.65
CA ALA A 98 -12.94 2.51 -10.97
C ALA A 98 -13.72 1.94 -9.78
N ALA A 99 -13.13 1.96 -8.58
CA ALA A 99 -13.79 1.51 -7.36
C ALA A 99 -15.08 2.29 -7.09
N ARG A 100 -15.07 3.62 -7.24
CA ARG A 100 -16.27 4.47 -7.05
C ARG A 100 -17.34 4.22 -8.12
N ARG A 101 -16.96 3.88 -9.35
CA ARG A 101 -17.91 3.51 -10.42
C ARG A 101 -18.61 2.20 -10.12
N LEU A 102 -17.89 1.22 -9.59
CA LEU A 102 -18.41 -0.09 -9.24
C LEU A 102 -19.27 -0.04 -7.96
N ALA A 103 -18.82 0.71 -6.95
CA ALA A 103 -19.53 0.91 -5.70
C ALA A 103 -19.55 2.41 -5.31
N PRO A 104 -20.60 3.14 -5.70
CA PRO A 104 -20.76 4.54 -5.35
C PRO A 104 -20.72 4.72 -3.82
N GLY A 105 -19.89 5.64 -3.34
CA GLY A 105 -19.72 5.91 -1.92
C GLY A 105 -18.87 4.88 -1.15
N LEU A 106 -18.37 3.82 -1.81
CA LEU A 106 -17.45 2.83 -1.24
C LEU A 106 -17.89 2.33 0.16
N PRO A 107 -19.08 1.73 0.30
CA PRO A 107 -19.70 1.42 1.60
C PRO A 107 -18.91 0.42 2.45
N PHE A 108 -17.93 -0.26 1.86
CA PHE A 108 -17.02 -1.17 2.55
C PHE A 108 -15.81 -0.47 3.18
N ALA A 109 -15.53 0.78 2.81
CA ALA A 109 -14.42 1.56 3.32
C ALA A 109 -14.94 2.70 4.21
N PRO A 110 -14.21 3.07 5.28
CA PRO A 110 -14.56 4.25 6.07
C PRO A 110 -14.51 5.50 5.20
N ALA A 111 -15.55 6.34 5.28
CA ALA A 111 -15.62 7.59 4.53
C ALA A 111 -14.44 8.53 4.83
N ASP A 112 -13.88 8.47 6.04
CA ASP A 112 -12.68 9.21 6.41
C ASP A 112 -11.43 8.74 5.65
N SER A 113 -11.23 7.42 5.52
CA SER A 113 -10.10 6.84 4.79
C SER A 113 -10.16 7.18 3.30
N VAL A 114 -11.36 7.07 2.71
CA VAL A 114 -11.58 7.45 1.30
C VAL A 114 -11.26 8.92 1.08
N ARG A 115 -11.73 9.80 1.97
CA ARG A 115 -11.45 11.25 1.89
C ARG A 115 -9.97 11.56 2.08
N ALA A 116 -9.29 10.86 3.00
CA ALA A 116 -7.86 11.03 3.23
C ALA A 116 -7.04 10.69 1.98
N LEU A 117 -7.31 9.53 1.37
CA LEU A 117 -6.68 9.11 0.12
C LEU A 117 -6.97 10.12 -1.01
N ASP A 118 -8.21 10.56 -1.14
CA ASP A 118 -8.60 11.53 -2.17
C ASP A 118 -7.82 12.85 -2.03
N GLN A 119 -7.69 13.36 -0.81
CA GLN A 119 -6.90 14.56 -0.54
C GLN A 119 -5.41 14.37 -0.84
N GLU A 120 -4.86 13.21 -0.49
CA GLU A 120 -3.46 12.87 -0.77
C GLU A 120 -3.19 12.89 -2.27
N LEU A 121 -4.03 12.20 -3.05
CA LEU A 121 -3.93 12.14 -4.50
C LEU A 121 -4.09 13.52 -5.15
N GLN A 122 -5.00 14.37 -4.66
CA GLN A 122 -5.18 15.73 -5.17
C GLN A 122 -3.97 16.64 -4.86
N ARG A 123 -3.42 16.57 -3.64
CA ARG A 123 -2.28 17.41 -3.24
C ARG A 123 -1.04 17.10 -4.06
N LEU A 124 -0.78 15.82 -4.30
CA LEU A 124 0.39 15.35 -5.02
C LEU A 124 0.27 15.58 -6.54
N ASP A 125 -0.95 15.60 -7.05
CA ASP A 125 -1.26 16.03 -8.42
C ASP A 125 -1.07 17.55 -8.60
N SER A 126 -1.44 18.36 -7.61
CA SER A 126 -1.35 19.83 -7.68
C SER A 126 0.09 20.35 -7.82
N GLY A 127 1.09 19.56 -7.42
CA GLY A 127 2.52 19.85 -7.64
C GLY A 127 3.06 19.40 -9.00
N ARG A 128 2.28 18.63 -9.76
CA ARG A 128 2.59 18.17 -11.12
C ARG A 128 1.83 19.08 -12.09
N ALA A 129 2.53 19.92 -12.86
CA ALA A 129 1.90 20.60 -13.99
C ALA A 129 1.15 19.54 -14.83
N PRO A 130 -0.09 19.79 -15.27
CA PRO A 130 -0.90 18.80 -15.97
C PRO A 130 -0.09 18.30 -17.16
N ALA A 131 0.40 17.07 -17.07
CA ALA A 131 0.89 16.38 -18.24
C ALA A 131 -0.30 16.32 -19.20
N PRO A 132 -0.12 16.61 -20.51
CA PRO A 132 -1.21 16.49 -21.46
C PRO A 132 -1.80 15.09 -21.29
N ALA A 133 -3.09 15.04 -20.98
CA ALA A 133 -3.85 13.83 -20.76
C ALA A 133 -3.88 13.01 -22.05
N GLY A 134 -2.78 12.32 -22.35
CA GLY A 134 -2.78 11.13 -23.15
C GLY A 134 -3.27 10.02 -22.24
N GLY A 135 -4.59 9.90 -22.11
CA GLY A 135 -5.20 8.69 -21.58
C GLY A 135 -4.71 7.54 -22.44
N ALA A 136 -3.74 6.80 -21.94
CA ALA A 136 -3.38 5.53 -22.52
C ALA A 136 -4.55 4.61 -22.22
N ASP A 137 -5.50 4.51 -23.16
CA ASP A 137 -6.57 3.53 -23.05
C ASP A 137 -5.90 2.19 -22.71
N PRO A 138 -6.34 1.48 -21.65
CA PRO A 138 -5.76 0.19 -21.30
C PRO A 138 -5.82 -0.78 -22.50
N GLY A 139 -6.79 -0.61 -23.40
CA GLY A 139 -6.84 -1.32 -24.69
C GLY A 139 -5.69 -0.96 -25.65
N LEU A 140 -5.21 0.29 -25.66
CA LEU A 140 -4.09 0.72 -26.49
C LEU A 140 -2.76 0.14 -26.00
N VAL A 141 -2.51 0.07 -24.69
CA VAL A 141 -1.28 -0.56 -24.15
C VAL A 141 -1.25 -2.06 -24.42
N TRP A 142 -2.38 -2.77 -24.32
CA TRP A 142 -2.46 -4.17 -24.76
C TRP A 142 -2.30 -4.32 -26.28
N SER A 143 -2.85 -3.39 -27.08
CA SER A 143 -2.64 -3.40 -28.54
C SER A 143 -1.19 -3.13 -28.93
N LEU A 144 -0.49 -2.26 -28.19
CA LEU A 144 0.94 -1.99 -28.38
C LEU A 144 1.77 -3.21 -27.98
N LEU A 145 1.42 -3.87 -26.88
CA LEU A 145 2.06 -5.13 -26.45
C LEU A 145 1.86 -6.25 -27.48
N LEU A 146 0.65 -6.40 -28.04
CA LEU A 146 0.39 -7.34 -29.14
C LEU A 146 1.13 -6.97 -30.43
N ALA A 147 1.23 -5.67 -30.75
CA ALA A 147 1.97 -5.21 -31.92
C ALA A 147 3.49 -5.47 -31.80
N VAL A 148 4.07 -5.28 -30.61
CA VAL A 148 5.49 -5.60 -30.35
C VAL A 148 5.73 -7.11 -30.35
N ALA A 149 4.83 -7.91 -29.77
CA ALA A 149 4.91 -9.37 -29.83
C ALA A 149 4.77 -9.91 -31.28
N GLY A 150 3.91 -9.30 -32.09
CA GLY A 150 3.73 -9.63 -33.51
C GLY A 150 4.95 -9.30 -34.37
N GLY A 151 5.59 -8.14 -34.14
CA GLY A 151 6.80 -7.72 -34.86
C GLY A 151 8.00 -8.65 -34.62
N GLY A 152 8.18 -9.11 -33.38
CA GLY A 152 9.24 -10.07 -33.03
C GLY A 152 9.06 -11.43 -33.70
N LEU A 153 7.83 -11.96 -33.73
CA LEU A 153 7.51 -13.22 -34.42
C LEU A 153 7.65 -13.11 -35.94
N PHE A 154 7.28 -11.97 -36.52
CA PHE A 154 7.42 -11.72 -37.96
C PHE A 154 8.89 -11.64 -38.38
N ALA A 155 9.73 -10.89 -37.64
CA ALA A 155 11.16 -10.83 -37.88
C ALA A 155 11.85 -12.20 -37.68
N TRP A 156 11.46 -12.95 -36.64
CA TRP A 156 11.97 -14.30 -36.40
C TRP A 156 11.57 -15.29 -37.51
N ALA A 157 10.33 -15.21 -38.02
CA ALA A 157 9.86 -16.03 -39.14
C ALA A 157 10.63 -15.73 -40.43
N LEU A 158 10.90 -14.45 -40.74
CA LEU A 158 11.71 -14.06 -41.89
C LEU A 158 13.17 -14.54 -41.78
N MET A 159 13.77 -14.42 -40.59
CA MET A 159 15.11 -14.96 -40.33
C MET A 159 15.15 -16.49 -40.41
N ARG A 160 14.09 -17.17 -39.98
CA ARG A 160 13.96 -18.63 -40.06
C ARG A 160 13.74 -19.12 -41.50
N LEU A 161 13.12 -18.30 -42.36
CA LEU A 161 12.95 -18.60 -43.78
C LEU A 161 14.24 -18.32 -44.56
N ALA A 162 14.95 -17.24 -44.24
CA ALA A 162 16.25 -16.92 -44.85
C ALA A 162 17.35 -17.93 -44.48
N ARG A 163 17.25 -18.59 -43.31
CA ARG A 163 18.15 -19.68 -42.92
C ARG A 163 17.95 -20.98 -43.72
N GLN A 164 16.78 -21.19 -44.33
CA GLN A 164 16.49 -22.41 -45.09
C GLN A 164 17.02 -22.37 -46.52
N THR A 165 17.33 -21.18 -47.05
CA THR A 165 17.77 -21.02 -48.44
C THR A 165 19.27 -21.22 -48.65
N SER A 166 20.05 -21.56 -47.61
CA SER A 166 21.50 -21.77 -47.72
C SER A 166 21.94 -23.20 -48.04
N VAL A 167 21.03 -24.11 -48.40
CA VAL A 167 21.37 -25.46 -48.88
C VAL A 167 20.94 -25.61 -50.35
N SER A 168 21.63 -24.92 -51.25
CA SER A 168 21.83 -25.39 -52.62
C SER A 168 22.92 -24.56 -53.27
N THR A 169 24.17 -24.89 -53.01
CA THR A 169 25.23 -24.56 -53.96
C THR A 169 26.36 -25.57 -53.85
N GLY A 170 26.47 -26.40 -54.89
CA GLY A 170 27.77 -26.83 -55.41
C GLY A 170 28.29 -28.20 -54.98
N VAL A 171 27.93 -29.23 -55.76
CA VAL A 171 28.79 -30.37 -56.13
C VAL A 171 28.46 -30.61 -57.62
N SER A 172 29.26 -30.15 -58.60
CA SER A 172 30.53 -30.72 -59.08
C SER A 172 30.31 -32.17 -59.53
N LYS A 173 30.50 -32.61 -60.78
CA LYS A 173 31.59 -32.34 -61.73
C LYS A 173 31.19 -33.00 -63.07
N ARG A 174 31.92 -32.59 -64.12
CA ARG A 174 32.13 -33.23 -65.43
C ARG A 174 31.80 -34.72 -65.56
#